data_AF-A0A1F1T3B6-F1
#
_entry.id   AF-A0A1F1T3B6-F1
#
_cell.length_a   1.000
_cell.length_b   1.000
_cell.length_c   1.000
_cell.angle_alpha   90.00
_cell.angle_beta   90.00
_cell.angle_gamma   90.00
#
_symmetry.space_group_name_H-M   'P 1'
#
loop_
_entity.id
_entity.type
_entity.pdbx_description
1 polymer ?
#
loop_
_entity_poly.entity_id
_entity_poly.type
_entity_poly.pdbx_seq_one_letter_code
_entity_poly.pdbx_strand_id
1 'polypeptide(L)'
;MQPVHAMSVMSLMSLDWDMGRADTKGVTVNDAAAVDALLADLPEVLTPEEISDLLRVSTATVTRWQRDSGLKTLVLGERLRRVRKTDLRAFLITADQMEEPDA
;
A
#
# COMPACT_ATOMS: atom_id res chain seq x y z
N MET A 1 -7.96 -30.23 -9.50
CA MET A 1 -8.00 -29.00 -8.67
C MET A 1 -6.73 -28.23 -8.95
N GLN A 2 -6.82 -27.11 -9.64
CA GLN A 2 -5.65 -26.29 -9.98
C GLN A 2 -5.44 -25.22 -8.90
N PRO A 3 -4.20 -24.95 -8.46
CA PRO A 3 -3.92 -23.85 -7.57
C PRO A 3 -3.98 -22.54 -8.37
N VAL A 4 -4.96 -21.70 -8.06
CA VAL A 4 -5.00 -20.30 -8.49
C VAL A 4 -3.82 -19.57 -7.85
N HIS A 5 -2.71 -19.49 -8.59
CA HIS A 5 -1.61 -18.58 -8.29
C HIS A 5 -2.19 -17.17 -8.23
N ALA A 6 -2.33 -16.62 -7.03
CA ALA A 6 -2.49 -15.20 -6.84
C ALA A 6 -1.24 -14.53 -7.42
N MET A 7 -1.36 -14.03 -8.65
CA MET A 7 -0.33 -13.21 -9.29
C MET A 7 -0.08 -12.02 -8.37
N SER A 8 1.05 -12.05 -7.66
CA SER A 8 1.54 -10.94 -6.88
C SER A 8 1.77 -9.77 -7.82
N VAL A 9 1.04 -8.67 -7.61
CA VAL A 9 1.19 -7.41 -8.37
C VAL A 9 2.61 -6.84 -8.20
N MET A 10 3.38 -7.28 -7.20
CA MET A 10 4.79 -6.94 -7.01
C MET A 10 5.76 -7.69 -7.93
N SER A 11 5.34 -8.78 -8.59
CA SER A 11 6.21 -9.49 -9.54
C SER A 11 6.29 -8.81 -10.93
N LEU A 12 5.40 -7.86 -11.24
CA LEU A 12 5.41 -7.16 -12.53
C LEU A 12 6.35 -5.93 -12.55
N MET A 13 6.82 -5.48 -11.38
CA MET A 13 7.79 -4.36 -11.27
C MET A 13 9.25 -4.82 -11.14
N SER A 14 9.55 -6.10 -11.34
CA SER A 14 10.91 -6.67 -11.26
C SER A 14 11.52 -7.09 -12.62
N LEU A 15 10.94 -6.68 -13.76
CA LEU A 15 11.51 -6.94 -15.08
C LEU A 15 11.71 -5.64 -15.89
N ASP A 16 12.61 -4.78 -15.41
CA ASP A 16 13.38 -3.85 -16.25
C ASP A 16 14.65 -3.44 -15.49
N TRP A 17 15.54 -4.41 -15.28
CA TRP A 17 16.92 -4.16 -14.86
C TRP A 17 17.83 -4.40 -16.06
N ASP A 18 18.05 -3.37 -16.86
CA ASP A 18 19.38 -3.06 -17.42
C ASP A 18 19.39 -1.67 -18.09
N MET A 19 19.70 -0.62 -17.32
CA MET A 19 20.50 0.51 -17.84
C MET A 19 21.02 1.39 -16.70
N GLY A 20 22.34 1.45 -16.54
CA GLY A 20 23.02 2.66 -16.08
C GLY A 20 23.09 2.89 -14.57
N ARG A 21 24.10 2.27 -13.94
CA ARG A 21 24.65 2.65 -12.64
C ARG A 21 24.98 4.16 -12.61
N ALA A 22 24.25 4.92 -11.81
CA ALA A 22 24.65 6.22 -11.28
C ALA A 22 24.30 6.30 -9.78
N ASP A 23 25.19 6.91 -9.03
CA ASP A 23 25.39 6.92 -7.58
C ASP A 23 24.17 7.02 -6.64
N THR A 24 24.30 6.32 -5.52
CA THR A 24 23.45 6.26 -4.34
C THR A 24 23.25 7.61 -3.64
N LYS A 25 21.99 8.02 -3.43
CA LYS A 25 21.37 8.52 -2.18
C LYS A 25 20.11 9.33 -2.51
N GLY A 26 18.98 8.65 -2.65
CA GLY A 26 17.68 9.29 -2.75
C GLY A 26 16.69 8.50 -1.91
N VAL A 27 16.21 9.09 -0.84
CA VAL A 27 15.09 8.55 -0.06
C VAL A 27 13.91 8.41 -1.01
N THR A 28 13.48 7.20 -1.33
CA THR A 28 12.26 6.96 -2.11
C THR A 28 11.07 7.22 -1.18
N VAL A 29 10.62 8.47 -1.18
CA VAL A 29 9.34 8.90 -0.65
C VAL A 29 8.40 8.95 -1.85
N ASN A 30 7.22 8.34 -1.77
CA ASN A 30 6.23 8.55 -2.82
C ASN A 30 5.90 10.04 -2.95
N ASP A 31 5.74 10.53 -4.18
CA ASP A 31 5.43 11.94 -4.43
C ASP A 31 4.16 12.33 -3.67
N ALA A 32 4.31 13.22 -2.69
CA ALA A 32 3.22 13.60 -1.81
C ALA A 32 2.07 14.29 -2.56
N ALA A 33 2.36 15.04 -3.62
CA ALA A 33 1.33 15.70 -4.43
C ALA A 33 0.55 14.68 -5.26
N ALA A 34 1.20 13.64 -5.77
CA ALA A 34 0.52 12.53 -6.45
C ALA A 34 -0.39 11.75 -5.49
N VAL A 35 0.06 11.48 -4.26
CA VAL A 35 -0.77 10.86 -3.21
C VAL A 35 -1.95 11.77 -2.85
N ASP A 36 -1.72 13.07 -2.70
CA ASP A 36 -2.80 14.03 -2.41
C ASP A 36 -3.85 14.07 -3.52
N ALA A 37 -3.43 14.07 -4.79
CA ALA A 37 -4.33 14.02 -5.92
C ALA A 37 -5.15 12.72 -5.97
N LEU A 38 -4.52 11.57 -5.67
CA LEU A 38 -5.21 10.28 -5.62
C LEU A 38 -6.31 10.25 -4.54
N LEU A 39 -6.08 10.92 -3.41
CA LEU A 39 -6.97 10.86 -2.24
C LEU A 39 -7.98 12.02 -2.16
N ALA A 40 -7.91 13.01 -3.06
CA ALA A 40 -8.64 14.27 -2.96
C ALA A 40 -10.16 14.07 -2.76
N ASP A 41 -10.77 13.22 -3.58
CA ASP A 41 -12.23 13.02 -3.63
C ASP A 41 -12.71 11.85 -2.75
N LEU A 42 -11.83 11.27 -1.94
CA LEU A 42 -12.16 10.15 -1.07
C LEU A 42 -12.78 10.61 0.25
N PRO A 43 -13.69 9.80 0.84
CA PRO A 43 -14.26 10.07 2.15
C PRO A 43 -13.16 10.12 3.23
N GLU A 44 -13.47 10.74 4.37
CA GLU A 44 -12.52 10.91 5.47
C GLU A 44 -12.11 9.58 6.13
N VAL A 45 -12.98 8.57 6.01
CA VAL A 45 -12.73 7.21 6.47
C VAL A 45 -13.05 6.22 5.36
N LEU A 46 -12.17 5.23 5.21
CA LEU A 46 -12.30 4.20 4.20
C LEU A 46 -12.41 2.80 4.83
N THR A 47 -13.07 1.88 4.13
CA THR A 47 -13.05 0.45 4.45
C THR A 47 -11.83 -0.23 3.81
N PRO A 48 -11.42 -1.41 4.30
CA PRO A 48 -10.37 -2.19 3.64
C PRO A 48 -10.68 -2.53 2.17
N GLU A 49 -11.96 -2.74 1.85
CA GLU A 49 -12.44 -3.02 0.50
C GLU A 49 -12.30 -1.80 -0.42
N GLU A 50 -12.69 -0.61 0.05
CA GLU A 50 -12.52 0.64 -0.71
C GLU A 50 -11.04 0.92 -1.00
N ILE A 51 -10.15 0.62 -0.06
CA ILE A 51 -8.70 0.75 -0.24
C ILE A 51 -8.18 -0.28 -1.25
N SER A 52 -8.67 -1.52 -1.18
CA SER A 52 -8.27 -2.57 -2.12
C SER A 52 -8.67 -2.24 -3.55
N ASP A 53 -9.86 -1.67 -3.73
CA ASP A 53 -10.37 -1.25 -5.03
C ASP A 53 -9.59 -0.05 -5.58
N LEU A 54 -9.34 0.96 -4.73
CA LEU A 54 -8.56 2.16 -5.07
C LEU A 54 -7.15 1.80 -5.56
N LEU A 55 -6.44 0.97 -4.80
CA LEU A 55 -5.03 0.63 -5.04
C LEU A 55 -4.85 -0.61 -5.91
N ARG A 56 -5.96 -1.26 -6.28
CA ARG A 56 -5.98 -2.50 -7.08
C ARG A 56 -5.13 -3.62 -6.47
N VAL A 57 -5.23 -3.77 -5.16
CA VAL A 57 -4.58 -4.85 -4.38
C VAL A 57 -5.64 -5.77 -3.79
N SER A 58 -5.25 -6.91 -3.22
CA SER A 58 -6.20 -7.76 -2.51
C SER A 58 -6.57 -7.17 -1.13
N THR A 59 -7.78 -7.45 -0.64
CA THR A 59 -8.17 -7.13 0.76
C THR A 59 -7.27 -7.81 1.79
N ALA A 60 -6.72 -8.98 1.46
CA ALA A 60 -5.72 -9.67 2.28
C ALA A 60 -4.42 -8.86 2.40
N THR A 61 -3.98 -8.21 1.31
CA THR A 61 -2.83 -7.30 1.29
C THR A 61 -3.08 -6.10 2.21
N VAL A 62 -4.25 -5.48 2.10
CA VAL A 62 -4.62 -4.35 2.99
C VAL A 62 -4.63 -4.80 4.45
N THR A 63 -5.19 -5.99 4.73
CA THR A 63 -5.20 -6.56 6.09
C THR A 63 -3.79 -6.84 6.62
N ARG A 64 -2.87 -7.31 5.77
CA ARG A 64 -1.45 -7.48 6.11
C ARG A 64 -0.84 -6.13 6.46
N TRP A 65 -1.11 -5.08 5.69
CA TRP A 65 -0.58 -3.75 6.01
C TRP A 65 -1.02 -3.23 7.37
N GLN A 66 -2.27 -3.53 7.75
CA GLN A 66 -2.81 -3.14 9.05
C GLN A 66 -2.16 -3.88 10.23
N ARG A 67 -1.66 -5.09 10.00
CA ARG A 67 -1.06 -5.95 11.04
C ARG A 67 0.45 -5.75 11.14
N ASP A 68 1.11 -5.71 9.98
CA ASP A 68 2.56 -5.94 9.89
C ASP A 68 3.29 -4.71 9.30
N SER A 69 2.57 -3.85 8.59
CA SER A 69 3.16 -2.70 7.86
C SER A 69 2.75 -1.34 8.44
N GLY A 70 2.13 -1.30 9.61
CA GLY A 70 1.86 -0.03 10.30
C GLY A 70 0.75 0.84 9.69
N LEU A 71 -0.09 0.31 8.80
CA LEU A 71 -1.30 1.01 8.36
C LEU A 71 -2.29 1.12 9.52
N LYS A 72 -2.42 2.31 10.10
CA LYS A 72 -3.28 2.55 11.26
C LYS A 72 -4.73 2.26 10.93
N THR A 73 -5.38 1.52 11.82
CA THR A 73 -6.77 1.08 11.68
C THR A 73 -7.58 1.54 12.88
N LEU A 74 -8.69 2.22 12.62
CA LEU A 74 -9.76 2.46 13.57
C LEU A 74 -10.59 1.18 13.70
N VAL A 75 -10.72 0.68 14.93
CA VAL A 75 -11.58 -0.46 15.26
C VAL A 75 -12.81 0.06 15.99
N LEU A 76 -13.98 -0.12 15.38
CA LEU A 76 -15.28 0.34 15.88
C LEU A 76 -16.12 -0.89 16.28
N GLY A 77 -16.01 -1.31 17.53
CA GLY A 77 -16.61 -2.57 17.99
C GLY A 77 -15.88 -3.81 17.44
N GLU A 78 -16.52 -4.97 17.48
CA GLU A 78 -15.82 -6.25 17.23
C GLU A 78 -15.38 -6.48 15.78
N ARG A 79 -16.10 -5.92 14.80
CA ARG A 79 -15.93 -6.29 13.38
C ARG A 79 -15.73 -5.12 12.42
N LEU A 80 -16.04 -3.90 12.84
CA LEU A 80 -15.98 -2.76 11.93
C LEU A 80 -14.58 -2.15 11.97
N ARG A 81 -13.84 -2.30 10.86
CA ARG A 81 -12.52 -1.69 10.66
C ARG A 81 -12.63 -0.55 9.66
N ARG A 82 -11.97 0.56 9.98
CA ARG A 82 -11.87 1.75 9.11
C ARG A 82 -10.45 2.27 9.13
N VAL A 83 -10.05 2.95 8.07
CA VAL A 83 -8.76 3.64 7.98
C VAL A 83 -9.06 5.10 7.71
N ARG A 84 -8.42 6.01 8.45
CA ARG A 84 -8.56 7.44 8.14
C ARG A 84 -7.81 7.75 6.86
N LYS A 85 -8.37 8.64 6.02
CA LYS A 85 -7.69 9.13 4.82
C LYS A 85 -6.29 9.68 5.13
N THR A 86 -6.17 10.41 6.25
CA THR A 86 -4.90 10.96 6.74
C THR A 86 -3.87 9.89 7.09
N ASP A 87 -4.30 8.77 7.70
CA ASP A 87 -3.42 7.65 8.04
C ASP A 87 -3.01 6.87 6.78
N LEU A 88 -3.93 6.67 5.82
CA LEU A 88 -3.62 6.05 4.54
C LEU A 88 -2.62 6.89 3.74
N ARG A 89 -2.82 8.21 3.69
CA ARG A 89 -1.88 9.15 3.07
C ARG A 89 -0.48 9.01 3.66
N ALA A 90 -0.37 9.07 4.98
CA ALA A 90 0.91 8.97 5.68
C ALA A 90 1.61 7.65 5.35
N PHE A 91 0.87 6.55 5.36
CA PHE A 91 1.37 5.22 5.00
C PHE A 91 1.88 5.18 3.55
N LEU A 92 1.12 5.69 2.58
CA LEU A 92 1.50 5.66 1.16
C LEU A 92 2.76 6.49 0.87
N ILE A 93 2.90 7.65 1.51
CA ILE A 93 4.09 8.51 1.38
C ILE A 93 5.36 7.76 1.82
N THR A 94 5.26 6.92 2.86
CA THR A 94 6.41 6.16 3.42
C THR A 94 6.49 4.72 2.93
N ALA A 95 5.59 4.27 2.04
CA ALA A 95 5.47 2.87 1.65
C ALA A 95 6.74 2.32 0.99
N ASP A 96 7.45 3.15 0.22
CA ASP A 96 8.70 2.79 -0.46
C ASP A 96 9.89 2.60 0.50
N GLN A 97 9.75 2.98 1.77
CA GLN A 97 10.76 2.78 2.81
C GLN A 97 10.54 1.49 3.61
N MET A 98 9.45 0.78 3.34
CA MET A 98 9.10 -0.43 4.05
C MET A 98 9.90 -1.60 3.46
N GLU A 99 11.07 -1.88 4.04
CA GLU A 99 11.84 -3.07 3.71
C GLU A 99 10.96 -4.31 3.90
N GLU A 100 10.93 -5.15 2.86
CA GLU A 100 10.31 -6.46 2.89
C GLU A 100 11.07 -7.30 3.92
N PRO A 101 10.44 -7.75 5.04
CA PRO A 101 11.11 -8.70 5.90
C PRO A 101 11.29 -9.98 5.07
N ASP A 102 12.55 -10.28 4.72
CA ASP A 102 12.96 -11.57 4.15
C ASP A 102 12.27 -12.69 4.94
N ALA A 103 11.39 -13.44 4.27
CA ALA A 103 10.68 -14.59 4.80
C ALA A 103 11.02 -15.84 3.99
#